data_AF-A0A832NGU8-F1
#
_entry.id   AF-A0A832NGU8-F1
#
_cell.length_a   1.000
_cell.length_b   1.000
_cell.length_c   1.000
_cell.angle_alpha   90.00
_cell.angle_beta   90.00
_cell.angle_gamma   90.00
#
_symmetry.space_group_name_H-M   'P 1'
#
loop_
_entity.id
_entity.type
_entity.pdbx_description
1 polymer ?
#
loop_
_entity_poly.entity_id
_entity_poly.type
_entity_poly.pdbx_seq_one_letter_code
_entity_poly.pdbx_strand_id
1 'polypeptide(L)'
;YDSYRDGYGWCGVRWDAEKNNSDDMELYYQYAQKLISSGHLYVCTCSREEMSEQRARGYSCGHRSMDTSWHLEQWDRMLEGRYREGEATVRFAGDPAASNTALRDPVLLRIVEHPHPLKGDRYLVWPTYDLAVAIQDAVCGVTHVLRTAEFMFRDVLQDMIRERLGLKNPVYVEYSRFEFEGTPLSRRRIRELIERGIVEGWDDPRLGTVSAARRRGIAPESLQIFVRSYVALTPSRKEYSWDLLYAINRRVVDAETPRLFFAPNPVPVEVRGLAKRVVKAPLHPSTDLGWREIEVRERLYISRDDAAVLRVGDRVRLKYLANLRVVGVGAEALVAEAEDGGPEPGLRVIQWVPEGSRRVRVLIPRPLFRGEEVVEDSLTIVEGLAEPYEASLTPRSRVQFERFGYCVKDSEDTYILTHGI
;
A
#
# COMPACT_ATOMS: atom_id res chain seq x y z
N TYR A 1 -13.98 -0.64 7.75
CA TYR A 1 -13.65 -1.87 8.49
C TYR A 1 -13.34 -3.02 7.54
N ASP A 2 -14.20 -3.29 6.55
CA ASP A 2 -13.98 -4.38 5.59
C ASP A 2 -12.64 -4.31 4.85
N SER A 3 -12.21 -3.12 4.43
CA SER A 3 -10.92 -2.94 3.76
C SER A 3 -9.71 -3.34 4.62
N TYR A 4 -9.79 -3.17 5.94
CA TYR A 4 -8.74 -3.63 6.86
C TYR A 4 -8.75 -5.15 6.94
N ARG A 5 -9.92 -5.78 7.08
CA ARG A 5 -10.05 -7.24 7.11
C ARG A 5 -9.55 -7.89 5.81
N ASP A 6 -9.95 -7.36 4.65
CA ASP A 6 -9.46 -7.84 3.35
C ASP A 6 -7.94 -7.66 3.23
N GLY A 7 -7.41 -6.48 3.60
CA GLY A 7 -5.98 -6.21 3.52
C GLY A 7 -5.13 -7.10 4.43
N TYR A 8 -5.52 -7.25 5.70
CA TYR A 8 -4.84 -8.14 6.64
C TYR A 8 -4.93 -9.60 6.19
N GLY A 9 -6.13 -10.05 5.81
CA GLY A 9 -6.36 -11.41 5.33
C GLY A 9 -5.56 -11.73 4.07
N TRP A 10 -5.52 -10.80 3.10
CA TRP A 10 -4.70 -10.94 1.90
C TRP A 10 -3.21 -11.03 2.22
N CYS A 11 -2.72 -10.21 3.17
CA CYS A 11 -1.35 -10.31 3.68
C CYS A 11 -1.07 -11.59 4.50
N GLY A 12 -2.05 -12.48 4.68
CA GLY A 12 -1.92 -13.71 5.46
C GLY A 12 -1.92 -13.49 6.98
N VAL A 13 -2.32 -12.30 7.45
CA VAL A 13 -2.46 -12.00 8.87
C VAL A 13 -3.78 -12.58 9.38
N ARG A 14 -3.70 -13.35 10.47
CA ARG A 14 -4.86 -13.85 11.22
C ARG A 14 -4.84 -13.21 12.60
N TRP A 15 -6.02 -12.97 13.16
CA TRP A 15 -6.18 -12.41 14.51
C TRP A 15 -7.17 -13.27 15.30
N ASP A 16 -6.95 -13.34 16.62
CA ASP A 16 -7.75 -14.19 17.51
C ASP A 16 -9.09 -13.56 17.88
N ALA A 17 -9.16 -12.22 17.91
CA ALA A 17 -10.37 -11.48 18.25
C ALA A 17 -10.43 -10.14 17.51
N GLU A 18 -11.65 -9.69 17.18
CA GLU A 18 -11.93 -8.36 16.65
C GLU A 18 -12.68 -7.56 17.71
N LYS A 19 -12.18 -6.37 18.05
CA LYS A 19 -12.73 -5.52 19.10
C LYS A 19 -12.83 -4.08 18.61
N ASN A 20 -13.99 -3.45 18.77
CA ASN A 20 -14.11 -2.01 18.59
C ASN A 20 -14.11 -1.34 19.96
N ASN A 21 -13.28 -0.31 20.14
CA ASN A 21 -13.26 0.50 21.36
C ASN A 21 -14.65 1.07 21.70
N SER A 22 -15.43 1.43 20.67
CA SER A 22 -16.80 1.94 20.82
C SER A 22 -17.77 0.95 21.46
N ASP A 23 -17.44 -0.34 21.54
CA ASP A 23 -18.29 -1.33 22.20
C ASP A 23 -18.26 -1.20 23.73
N ASP A 24 -17.23 -0.55 24.29
CA ASP A 24 -16.99 -0.45 25.74
C ASP A 24 -17.19 0.97 26.29
N MET A 25 -18.07 1.76 25.66
CA MET A 25 -18.34 3.14 26.11
C MET A 25 -18.75 3.23 27.58
N GLU A 26 -19.60 2.30 28.04
CA GLU A 26 -20.00 2.25 29.45
C GLU A 26 -18.82 1.99 30.39
N LEU A 27 -17.87 1.14 29.97
CA LEU A 27 -16.67 0.85 30.74
C LEU A 27 -15.78 2.09 30.85
N TYR A 28 -15.65 2.86 29.77
CA TYR A 28 -14.93 4.13 29.82
C TYR A 28 -15.58 5.13 30.78
N TYR A 29 -16.91 5.22 30.80
CA TYR A 29 -17.62 6.10 31.73
C TYR A 29 -17.46 5.67 33.18
N GLN A 30 -17.50 4.36 33.47
CA GLN A 30 -17.24 3.84 34.81
C GLN A 30 -15.83 4.20 35.30
N TYR A 31 -14.82 4.01 34.45
CA TYR A 31 -13.45 4.38 34.80
C TYR A 31 -13.25 5.89 34.90
N ALA A 32 -13.90 6.67 34.04
CA ALA A 32 -13.88 8.13 34.12
C ALA A 32 -14.46 8.60 35.45
N GLN A 33 -15.63 8.09 35.85
CA GLN A 33 -16.26 8.40 37.11
C GLN A 33 -15.35 8.04 38.29
N LYS A 34 -14.76 6.83 38.29
CA LYS A 34 -13.79 6.41 39.33
C LYS A 34 -12.62 7.41 39.45
N LEU A 35 -12.04 7.83 38.32
CA LEU A 35 -10.91 8.75 38.32
C LEU A 35 -11.31 10.19 38.69
N ILE A 36 -12.52 10.64 38.35
CA ILE A 36 -13.05 11.93 38.81
C ILE A 36 -13.25 11.88 40.33
N SER A 37 -13.90 10.84 40.84
CA SER A 37 -14.12 10.65 42.28
C SER A 37 -12.82 10.58 43.09
N SER A 38 -11.73 10.11 42.51
CA SER A 38 -10.41 10.06 43.15
C SER A 38 -9.52 11.27 42.84
N GLY A 39 -10.06 12.33 42.23
CA GLY A 39 -9.32 13.57 41.93
C GLY A 39 -8.23 13.44 40.86
N HIS A 40 -8.28 12.38 40.05
CA HIS A 40 -7.31 12.12 38.99
C HIS A 40 -7.74 12.66 37.62
N LEU A 41 -9.04 12.91 37.45
CA LEU A 41 -9.62 13.65 36.34
C LEU A 41 -10.42 14.83 36.89
N TYR A 42 -10.57 15.88 36.08
CA TYR A 42 -11.41 17.02 36.41
C TYR A 42 -12.14 17.52 35.16
N VAL A 43 -13.36 18.07 35.36
CA VAL A 43 -14.12 18.71 34.28
C VAL A 43 -13.64 20.15 34.08
N CYS A 44 -13.47 20.54 32.82
CA CYS A 44 -12.98 21.85 32.41
C CYS A 44 -13.88 22.43 31.33
N THR A 45 -14.36 23.66 31.54
CA THR A 45 -15.16 24.42 30.57
C THR A 45 -14.39 25.57 29.93
N CYS A 46 -13.05 25.55 30.02
CA CYS A 46 -12.21 26.47 29.25
C CYS A 46 -12.35 26.17 27.76
N SER A 47 -12.31 27.23 26.96
CA SER A 47 -12.20 27.14 25.50
C SER A 47 -10.92 26.40 25.08
N ARG A 48 -10.89 25.96 23.82
CA ARG A 48 -9.72 25.28 23.23
C ARG A 48 -8.48 26.18 23.25
N GLU A 49 -8.67 27.46 22.99
CA GLU A 49 -7.64 28.49 22.97
C GLU A 49 -7.02 28.66 24.35
N GLU A 50 -7.85 28.82 25.39
CA GLU A 50 -7.40 28.91 26.78
C GLU A 50 -6.67 27.65 27.23
N MET A 51 -7.19 26.46 26.91
CA MET A 51 -6.50 25.20 27.23
C MET A 51 -5.15 25.08 26.52
N SER A 52 -5.06 25.53 25.27
CA SER A 52 -3.81 25.54 24.51
C SER A 52 -2.79 26.48 25.15
N GLU A 53 -3.21 27.69 25.54
CA GLU A 53 -2.37 28.66 26.23
C GLU A 53 -1.86 28.12 27.58
N GLN A 54 -2.77 27.58 28.40
CA GLN A 54 -2.45 26.95 29.68
C GLN A 54 -1.38 25.87 29.53
N ARG A 55 -1.53 24.99 28.54
CA ARG A 55 -0.56 23.92 28.27
C ARG A 55 0.79 24.45 27.77
N ALA A 56 0.78 25.49 26.94
CA ALA A 56 2.00 26.12 26.43
C ALA A 56 2.79 26.80 27.56
N ARG A 57 2.10 27.54 28.43
CA ARG A 57 2.68 28.30 29.56
C ARG A 57 2.92 27.44 30.81
N GLY A 58 2.32 26.26 30.89
CA GLY A 58 2.55 25.28 31.94
C GLY A 58 1.85 25.58 33.27
N TYR A 59 0.57 25.98 33.21
CA TYR A 59 -0.27 26.17 34.40
C TYR A 59 -1.66 25.53 34.21
N SER A 60 -2.36 25.24 35.31
CA SER A 60 -3.72 24.69 35.28
C SER A 60 -4.78 25.77 35.45
N CYS A 61 -5.98 25.56 34.89
CA CYS A 61 -7.12 26.45 35.09
C CYS A 61 -7.70 26.32 36.52
N GLY A 62 -8.47 27.33 36.94
CA GLY A 62 -9.13 27.34 38.26
C GLY A 62 -10.09 26.18 38.50
N HIS A 63 -10.69 25.60 37.45
CA HIS A 63 -11.58 24.45 37.57
C HIS A 63 -10.91 23.24 38.23
N ARG A 64 -9.59 23.07 38.07
CA ARG A 64 -8.85 21.94 38.67
C ARG A 64 -8.92 21.91 40.20
N SER A 65 -9.08 23.08 40.82
CA SER A 65 -9.13 23.25 42.27
C SER A 65 -10.55 23.19 42.84
N MET A 66 -11.56 22.91 42.00
CA MET A 66 -12.94 22.77 42.45
C MET A 66 -13.15 21.45 43.20
N ASP A 67 -14.19 21.41 44.03
CA ASP A 67 -14.53 20.22 44.79
C ASP A 67 -14.93 19.06 43.88
N THR A 68 -14.65 17.84 44.34
CA THR A 68 -15.01 16.61 43.61
C THR A 68 -16.50 16.51 43.30
N SER A 69 -17.38 16.99 44.21
CA SER A 69 -18.83 17.02 43.99
C SER A 69 -19.21 17.89 42.79
N TRP A 70 -18.55 19.04 42.61
CA TRP A 70 -18.78 19.91 41.46
C TRP A 70 -18.39 19.21 40.15
N HIS A 71 -17.27 18.48 40.14
CA HIS A 71 -16.83 17.73 38.96
C HIS A 71 -17.76 16.57 38.62
N LEU A 72 -18.30 15.85 39.61
CA LEU A 72 -19.28 14.79 39.39
C LEU A 72 -20.58 15.35 38.82
N GLU A 73 -21.06 16.49 39.34
CA GLU A 73 -22.22 17.18 38.77
C GLU A 73 -21.98 17.60 37.32
N GLN A 74 -20.83 18.20 37.01
CA GLN A 74 -20.53 18.62 35.64
C GLN A 74 -20.36 17.41 34.70
N TRP A 75 -19.84 16.29 35.21
CA TRP A 75 -19.75 15.03 34.47
C TRP A 75 -21.13 14.49 34.09
N ASP A 76 -22.08 14.45 35.04
CA ASP A 76 -23.46 14.03 34.77
C ASP A 76 -24.11 14.95 33.74
N ARG A 77 -23.90 16.26 33.84
CA ARG A 77 -24.36 17.25 32.85
C ARG A 77 -23.77 17.02 31.45
N MET A 78 -22.51 16.58 31.34
CA MET A 78 -21.92 16.20 30.05
C MET A 78 -22.62 14.98 29.45
N LEU A 79 -22.91 13.95 30.27
CA LEU A 79 -23.61 12.74 29.83
C LEU A 79 -25.08 13.01 29.45
N GLU A 80 -25.74 13.93 30.14
CA GLU A 80 -27.11 14.39 29.86
C GLU A 80 -27.21 15.30 28.61
N GLY A 81 -26.09 15.68 27.99
CA GLY A 81 -26.09 16.59 26.84
C GLY A 81 -26.43 18.04 27.19
N ARG A 82 -26.12 18.49 28.42
CA ARG A 82 -26.29 19.89 28.84
C ARG A 82 -25.22 20.83 28.31
N TYR A 83 -24.21 20.28 27.66
CA TYR A 83 -23.10 20.97 27.03
C TYR A 83 -23.03 20.61 25.55
N ARG A 84 -22.63 21.56 24.73
CA ARG A 84 -22.35 21.36 23.31
C ARG A 84 -20.90 20.99 23.06
N GLU A 85 -20.60 20.59 21.83
CA GLU A 85 -19.22 20.32 21.41
C GLU A 85 -18.30 21.52 21.68
N GLY A 86 -17.23 21.28 22.44
CA GLY A 86 -16.26 22.30 22.84
C GLY A 86 -16.55 23.06 24.13
N GLU A 87 -17.76 22.93 24.71
CA GLU A 87 -18.13 23.65 25.94
C GLU A 87 -17.63 22.99 27.23
N ALA A 88 -17.41 21.67 27.21
CA ALA A 88 -16.88 20.93 28.35
C ALA A 88 -15.99 19.76 27.91
N THR A 89 -14.92 19.53 28.66
CA THR A 89 -13.99 18.40 28.49
C THR A 89 -13.61 17.82 29.84
N VAL A 90 -13.25 16.53 29.86
CA VAL A 90 -12.63 15.90 31.04
C VAL A 90 -11.14 15.84 30.81
N ARG A 91 -10.36 16.40 31.73
CA ARG A 91 -8.91 16.50 31.65
C ARG A 91 -8.25 15.64 32.71
N PHE A 92 -7.07 15.13 32.39
CA PHE A 92 -6.20 14.48 33.36
C PHE A 92 -5.66 15.51 34.35
N ALA A 93 -5.71 15.21 35.65
CA ALA A 93 -4.96 15.97 36.65
C ALA A 93 -3.49 15.52 36.61
N GLY A 94 -2.74 16.11 35.69
CA GLY A 94 -1.33 15.83 35.46
C GLY A 94 -0.42 16.88 36.08
N ASP A 95 0.81 16.96 35.59
CA ASP A 95 1.75 18.02 35.97
C ASP A 95 1.78 19.08 34.86
N PRO A 96 1.25 20.30 35.11
CA PRO A 96 1.21 21.35 34.10
C PRO A 96 2.62 21.87 33.78
N ALA A 97 3.60 21.70 34.66
CA ALA A 97 4.99 22.11 34.45
C ALA A 97 5.87 21.01 33.84
N ALA A 98 5.33 19.81 33.57
CA ALA A 98 6.09 18.68 33.08
C ALA A 98 6.85 19.01 31.78
N SER A 99 8.09 18.53 31.67
CA SER A 99 8.87 18.59 30.42
C SER A 99 8.19 17.79 29.31
N ASN A 100 7.61 16.64 29.66
CA ASN A 100 6.73 15.88 28.79
C ASN A 100 5.37 16.57 28.66
N THR A 101 5.14 17.24 27.53
CA THR A 101 3.91 17.99 27.27
C THR A 101 2.64 17.13 27.20
N ALA A 102 2.76 15.80 27.05
CA ALA A 102 1.62 14.88 27.11
C ALA A 102 1.02 14.82 28.52
N LEU A 103 1.79 15.14 29.56
CA LEU A 103 1.35 15.12 30.96
C LEU A 103 0.70 16.43 31.42
N ARG A 104 0.75 17.48 30.60
CA ARG A 104 0.20 18.80 30.92
C ARG A 104 -1.30 18.83 30.74
N ASP A 105 -2.01 18.33 31.74
CA ASP A 105 -3.47 18.25 31.84
C ASP A 105 -4.17 17.96 30.48
N PRO A 106 -3.82 16.85 29.78
CA PRO A 106 -4.41 16.51 28.51
C PRO A 106 -5.92 16.24 28.63
N VAL A 107 -6.65 16.49 27.54
CA VAL A 107 -8.06 16.10 27.41
C VAL A 107 -8.14 14.59 27.22
N LEU A 108 -8.96 13.92 28.05
CA LEU A 108 -9.18 12.48 28.03
C LEU A 108 -10.60 12.09 27.61
N LEU A 109 -11.60 12.96 27.82
CA LEU A 109 -12.92 12.83 27.21
C LEU A 109 -13.40 14.19 26.67
N ARG A 110 -14.17 14.16 25.58
CA ARG A 110 -14.74 15.35 24.96
C ARG A 110 -16.12 15.06 24.36
N ILE A 111 -16.92 16.10 24.21
CA ILE A 111 -18.21 16.01 23.52
C ILE A 111 -17.97 15.98 22.00
N VAL A 112 -18.70 15.12 21.30
CA VAL A 112 -18.74 15.04 19.84
C VAL A 112 -20.20 14.86 19.45
N GLU A 113 -20.76 15.83 18.74
CA GLU A 113 -22.17 15.82 18.33
C GLU A 113 -22.39 15.11 16.99
N HIS A 114 -21.31 14.72 16.31
CA HIS A 114 -21.39 13.97 15.07
C HIS A 114 -21.71 12.48 15.33
N PRO A 115 -22.64 11.86 14.58
CA PRO A 115 -22.99 10.45 14.73
C PRO A 115 -21.77 9.52 14.58
N HIS A 116 -21.65 8.52 15.46
CA HIS A 116 -20.60 7.50 15.35
C HIS A 116 -20.98 6.43 14.31
N PRO A 117 -20.06 6.00 13.43
CA PRO A 117 -20.37 5.06 12.34
C PRO A 117 -21.06 3.75 12.75
N LEU A 118 -20.79 3.26 13.97
CA LEU A 118 -21.36 2.01 14.50
C LEU A 118 -22.39 2.22 15.63
N LYS A 119 -22.42 3.40 16.25
CA LYS A 119 -23.21 3.65 17.46
C LYS A 119 -24.24 4.76 17.28
N GLY A 120 -24.24 5.43 16.13
CA GLY A 120 -25.10 6.59 15.88
C GLY A 120 -24.90 7.65 16.96
N ASP A 121 -26.01 8.19 17.45
CA ASP A 121 -26.06 9.26 18.45
C ASP A 121 -26.22 8.75 19.88
N ARG A 122 -25.95 7.46 20.12
CA ARG A 122 -26.12 6.84 21.45
C ARG A 122 -25.22 7.45 22.53
N TYR A 123 -24.08 8.00 22.13
CA TYR A 123 -23.07 8.55 23.04
C TYR A 123 -22.65 9.94 22.56
N LEU A 124 -22.63 10.89 23.48
CA LEU A 124 -22.19 12.28 23.24
C LEU A 124 -20.75 12.51 23.69
N VAL A 125 -20.33 11.85 24.78
CA VAL A 125 -19.00 12.03 25.37
C VAL A 125 -18.08 10.89 24.94
N TRP A 126 -17.00 11.20 24.24
CA TRP A 126 -16.10 10.22 23.65
C TRP A 126 -14.70 10.30 24.26
N PRO A 127 -14.07 9.14 24.57
CA PRO A 127 -12.70 9.13 25.07
C PRO A 127 -11.73 9.54 23.96
N THR A 128 -10.62 10.17 24.34
CA THR A 128 -9.48 10.36 23.44
C THR A 128 -8.67 9.07 23.34
N TYR A 129 -7.73 9.07 22.40
CA TYR A 129 -6.82 7.94 22.18
C TYR A 129 -6.16 7.46 23.47
N ASP A 130 -5.64 8.38 24.30
CA ASP A 130 -4.86 8.01 25.48
C ASP A 130 -5.70 7.30 26.55
N LEU A 131 -6.92 7.76 26.83
CA LEU A 131 -7.81 7.09 27.79
C LEU A 131 -8.29 5.75 27.24
N ALA A 132 -8.72 5.72 25.97
CA ALA A 132 -9.26 4.52 25.35
C ALA A 132 -8.22 3.40 25.32
N VAL A 133 -6.99 3.68 24.87
CA VAL A 133 -5.90 2.70 24.79
C VAL A 133 -5.43 2.27 26.18
N ALA A 134 -5.28 3.21 27.12
CA ALA A 134 -4.85 2.88 28.49
C ALA A 134 -5.74 1.80 29.12
N ILE A 135 -7.07 1.93 28.95
CA ILE A 135 -8.05 0.99 29.48
C ILE A 135 -8.10 -0.29 28.63
N GLN A 136 -8.17 -0.17 27.30
CA GLN A 136 -8.39 -1.33 26.42
C GLN A 136 -7.23 -2.30 26.43
N ASP A 137 -5.99 -1.83 26.42
CA ASP A 137 -4.82 -2.71 26.45
C ASP A 137 -4.87 -3.59 27.71
N ALA A 138 -5.19 -3.00 28.87
CA ALA A 138 -5.30 -3.75 30.12
C ALA A 138 -6.48 -4.73 30.12
N VAL A 139 -7.66 -4.29 29.69
CA VAL A 139 -8.89 -5.09 29.70
C VAL A 139 -8.84 -6.25 28.69
N CYS A 140 -8.21 -6.03 27.54
CA CYS A 140 -8.00 -7.06 26.53
C CYS A 140 -6.80 -7.97 26.85
N GLY A 141 -6.08 -7.74 27.95
CA GLY A 141 -4.95 -8.56 28.37
C GLY A 141 -3.71 -8.41 27.48
N VAL A 142 -3.54 -7.25 26.84
CA VAL A 142 -2.37 -6.94 26.02
C VAL A 142 -1.12 -6.96 26.91
N THR A 143 -0.15 -7.81 26.55
CA THR A 143 1.11 -7.93 27.28
C THR A 143 2.22 -7.08 26.66
N HIS A 144 2.22 -6.93 25.34
CA HIS A 144 3.20 -6.19 24.57
C HIS A 144 2.50 -5.27 23.58
N VAL A 145 2.79 -3.98 23.67
CA VAL A 145 2.30 -2.97 22.73
C VAL A 145 3.41 -2.70 21.72
N LEU A 146 3.16 -3.09 20.47
CA LEU A 146 4.05 -2.82 19.34
C LEU A 146 3.53 -1.59 18.62
N ARG A 147 4.29 -0.49 18.63
CA ARG A 147 3.85 0.78 18.02
C ARG A 147 4.99 1.67 17.58
N THR A 148 4.64 2.74 16.87
CA THR A 148 5.64 3.68 16.37
C THR A 148 6.20 4.58 17.46
N ALA A 149 7.51 4.86 17.43
CA ALA A 149 8.22 5.68 18.44
C ALA A 149 7.66 7.12 18.62
N GLU A 150 6.87 7.62 17.66
CA GLU A 150 6.14 8.90 17.78
C GLU A 150 5.21 8.97 19.01
N PHE A 151 4.81 7.82 19.56
CA PHE A 151 3.92 7.77 20.71
C PHE A 151 4.65 7.70 22.06
N MET A 152 5.98 7.58 22.10
CA MET A 152 6.81 7.37 23.32
C MET A 152 6.33 8.16 24.54
N PHE A 153 6.18 9.48 24.37
CA PHE A 153 5.79 10.37 25.44
C PHE A 153 4.38 10.12 25.98
N ARG A 154 3.50 9.50 25.20
CA ARG A 154 2.15 9.13 25.58
C ARG A 154 2.09 7.84 26.40
N ASP A 155 3.10 6.96 26.33
CA ASP A 155 3.13 5.77 27.23
C ASP A 155 3.13 6.18 28.68
N VAL A 156 3.93 7.19 29.01
CA VAL A 156 4.01 7.69 30.39
C VAL A 156 2.63 8.14 30.87
N LEU A 157 1.86 8.84 30.03
CA LEU A 157 0.50 9.24 30.35
C LEU A 157 -0.42 8.02 30.54
N GLN A 158 -0.37 7.06 29.61
CA GLN A 158 -1.23 5.88 29.63
C GLN A 158 -0.90 4.97 30.83
N ASP A 159 0.38 4.84 31.19
CA ASP A 159 0.84 4.11 32.38
C ASP A 159 0.31 4.77 33.64
N MET A 160 0.41 6.10 33.76
CA MET A 160 -0.15 6.81 34.91
C MET A 160 -1.68 6.65 35.01
N ILE A 161 -2.40 6.63 33.89
CA ILE A 161 -3.85 6.36 33.88
C ILE A 161 -4.12 4.94 34.42
N ARG A 162 -3.38 3.93 33.93
CA ARG A 162 -3.54 2.53 34.37
C ARG A 162 -3.20 2.34 35.84
N GLU A 163 -2.11 2.92 36.32
CA GLU A 163 -1.69 2.87 37.72
C GLU A 163 -2.79 3.41 38.65
N ARG A 164 -3.37 4.57 38.31
CA ARG A 164 -4.49 5.19 39.05
C ARG A 164 -5.75 4.35 39.06
N LEU A 165 -5.93 3.51 38.03
CA LEU A 165 -7.05 2.58 37.93
C LEU A 165 -6.77 1.23 38.62
N GLY A 166 -5.52 0.94 38.98
CA GLY A 166 -5.08 -0.37 39.45
C GLY A 166 -4.94 -1.40 38.31
N LEU A 167 -4.71 -0.94 37.09
CA LEU A 167 -4.55 -1.77 35.89
C LEU A 167 -3.07 -2.04 35.60
N LYS A 168 -2.79 -3.17 34.95
CA LYS A 168 -1.42 -3.58 34.61
C LYS A 168 -0.90 -2.85 33.37
N ASN A 169 0.33 -2.34 33.44
CA ASN A 169 1.02 -1.76 32.29
C ASN A 169 1.59 -2.86 31.37
N PRO A 170 1.47 -2.71 30.04
CA PRO A 170 2.11 -3.60 29.08
C PRO A 170 3.62 -3.29 28.95
N VAL A 171 4.34 -4.16 28.24
CA VAL A 171 5.69 -3.88 27.77
C VAL A 171 5.62 -3.18 26.42
N TYR A 172 6.39 -2.12 26.22
CA TYR A 172 6.42 -1.40 24.94
C TYR A 172 7.56 -1.88 24.06
N VAL A 173 7.25 -2.10 22.78
CA VAL A 173 8.22 -2.34 21.72
C VAL A 173 8.02 -1.28 20.66
N GLU A 174 8.97 -0.37 20.59
CA GLU A 174 8.84 0.82 19.74
C GLU A 174 9.71 0.70 18.50
N TYR A 175 9.12 1.05 17.37
CA TYR A 175 9.78 1.01 16.07
C TYR A 175 9.46 2.26 15.27
N SER A 176 10.24 2.52 14.23
CA SER A 176 9.91 3.57 13.26
C SER A 176 9.14 3.00 12.09
N ARG A 177 8.31 3.84 11.47
CA ARG A 177 7.73 3.50 10.17
C ARG A 177 8.86 3.37 9.15
N PHE A 178 8.67 2.47 8.19
CA PHE A 178 9.47 2.47 6.98
C PHE A 178 8.72 3.16 5.85
N GLU A 179 9.47 3.59 4.84
CA GLU A 179 8.94 4.21 3.64
C GLU A 179 9.53 3.55 2.40
N PHE A 180 8.80 3.68 1.29
CA PHE A 180 9.34 3.41 -0.02
C PHE A 180 9.64 4.73 -0.70
N GLU A 181 10.82 4.82 -1.32
CA GLU A 181 11.28 6.03 -2.00
C GLU A 181 10.20 6.55 -2.98
N GLY A 182 9.91 7.85 -2.89
CA GLY A 182 8.96 8.54 -3.75
C GLY A 182 7.50 8.05 -3.64
N THR A 183 7.14 7.34 -2.56
CA THR A 183 5.80 6.73 -2.38
C THR A 183 5.09 7.28 -1.14
N PRO A 184 3.94 7.96 -1.29
CA PRO A 184 3.21 8.51 -0.15
C PRO A 184 2.54 7.41 0.66
N LEU A 185 2.73 7.40 1.98
CA LEU A 185 2.01 6.51 2.91
C LEU A 185 0.95 7.23 3.75
N SER A 186 0.99 8.57 3.83
CA SER A 186 0.06 9.31 4.66
C SER A 186 -1.33 9.36 4.03
N ARG A 187 -2.36 8.96 4.80
CA ARG A 187 -3.75 8.93 4.34
C ARG A 187 -4.23 10.28 3.81
N ARG A 188 -3.82 11.37 4.47
CA ARG A 188 -4.14 12.74 4.04
C ARG A 188 -3.54 13.03 2.66
N ARG A 189 -2.24 12.75 2.47
CA ARG A 189 -1.56 13.01 1.19
C ARG A 189 -2.15 12.18 0.06
N ILE A 190 -2.45 10.91 0.31
CA ILE A 190 -3.09 10.05 -0.70
C ILE A 190 -4.47 10.60 -1.09
N ARG A 191 -5.28 11.04 -0.11
CA ARG A 191 -6.57 11.66 -0.40
C ARG A 191 -6.42 12.92 -1.27
N GLU A 192 -5.48 13.80 -0.93
CA GLU A 192 -5.19 15.00 -1.73
C GLU A 192 -4.81 14.65 -3.18
N LEU A 193 -4.04 13.57 -3.40
CA LEU A 193 -3.67 13.10 -4.73
C LEU A 193 -4.88 12.57 -5.53
N ILE A 194 -5.79 11.85 -4.86
CA ILE A 194 -7.04 11.36 -5.46
C ILE A 194 -7.94 12.54 -5.83
N GLU A 195 -8.15 13.49 -4.92
CA GLU A 195 -8.99 14.68 -5.14
C GLU A 195 -8.46 15.56 -6.28
N ARG A 196 -7.14 15.62 -6.46
CA ARG A 196 -6.48 16.31 -7.58
C ARG A 196 -6.45 15.51 -8.88
N GLY A 197 -6.94 14.27 -8.90
CA GLY A 197 -6.93 13.39 -10.06
C GLY A 197 -5.53 12.92 -10.48
N ILE A 198 -4.52 13.02 -9.61
CA ILE A 198 -3.14 12.56 -9.91
C ILE A 198 -3.08 11.03 -9.87
N VAL A 199 -3.85 10.41 -8.97
CA VAL A 199 -4.04 8.97 -8.85
C VAL A 199 -5.52 8.61 -8.92
N GLU A 200 -5.83 7.43 -9.47
CA GLU A 200 -7.22 7.02 -9.74
C GLU A 200 -8.01 6.70 -8.46
N GLY A 201 -7.32 6.22 -7.42
CA GLY A 201 -7.95 5.75 -6.19
C GLY A 201 -6.97 5.14 -5.20
N TRP A 202 -7.49 4.51 -4.15
CA TRP A 202 -6.69 3.87 -3.10
C TRP A 202 -5.94 2.63 -3.57
N ASP A 203 -6.31 2.03 -4.69
CA ASP A 203 -5.70 0.87 -5.30
C ASP A 203 -4.82 1.21 -6.52
N ASP A 204 -4.57 2.50 -6.79
CA ASP A 204 -3.66 2.93 -7.86
C ASP A 204 -2.27 2.30 -7.66
N PRO A 205 -1.71 1.59 -8.66
CA PRO A 205 -0.50 0.79 -8.52
C PRO A 205 0.79 1.58 -8.21
N ARG A 206 0.71 2.92 -8.19
CA ARG A 206 1.80 3.81 -7.76
C ARG A 206 1.80 4.09 -6.24
N LEU A 207 0.76 3.70 -5.52
CA LEU A 207 0.63 3.91 -4.08
C LEU A 207 1.23 2.76 -3.26
N GLY A 208 1.57 3.04 -2.00
CA GLY A 208 2.06 2.05 -1.03
C GLY A 208 0.96 1.34 -0.23
N THR A 209 -0.29 1.39 -0.69
CA THR A 209 -1.41 0.69 -0.02
C THR A 209 -1.36 -0.81 -0.32
N VAL A 210 -1.94 -1.62 0.56
CA VAL A 210 -2.06 -3.07 0.35
C VAL A 210 -2.86 -3.38 -0.93
N SER A 211 -3.94 -2.65 -1.18
CA SER A 211 -4.75 -2.76 -2.40
C SER A 211 -3.96 -2.42 -3.66
N ALA A 212 -3.13 -1.38 -3.63
CA ALA A 212 -2.27 -1.00 -4.74
C ALA A 212 -1.19 -2.05 -5.02
N ALA A 213 -0.53 -2.57 -3.98
CA ALA A 213 0.46 -3.64 -4.13
C ALA A 213 -0.18 -4.90 -4.75
N ARG A 214 -1.39 -5.27 -4.30
CA ARG A 214 -2.18 -6.37 -4.87
C ARG A 214 -2.58 -6.12 -6.33
N ARG A 215 -3.01 -4.90 -6.67
CA ARG A 215 -3.33 -4.51 -8.06
C ARG A 215 -2.12 -4.46 -8.97
N ARG A 216 -0.96 -4.04 -8.45
CA ARG A 216 0.31 -4.06 -9.17
C ARG A 216 0.83 -5.47 -9.45
N GLY A 217 0.35 -6.49 -8.75
CA GLY A 217 0.74 -7.88 -8.94
C GLY A 217 1.76 -8.42 -7.93
N ILE A 218 2.03 -7.66 -6.86
CA ILE A 218 2.89 -8.13 -5.77
C ILE A 218 2.19 -9.30 -5.06
N ALA A 219 2.94 -10.37 -4.79
CA ALA A 219 2.46 -11.52 -4.03
C ALA A 219 2.44 -11.21 -2.53
N PRO A 220 1.42 -11.63 -1.77
CA PRO A 220 1.38 -11.40 -0.34
C PRO A 220 2.57 -12.03 0.40
N GLU A 221 3.05 -13.19 -0.06
CA GLU A 221 4.25 -13.85 0.44
C GLU A 221 5.50 -12.96 0.29
N SER A 222 5.56 -12.15 -0.77
CA SER A 222 6.69 -11.24 -1.00
C SER A 222 6.73 -10.10 0.01
N LEU A 223 5.56 -9.58 0.40
CA LEU A 223 5.47 -8.58 1.47
C LEU A 223 5.84 -9.21 2.83
N GLN A 224 5.42 -10.44 3.09
CA GLN A 224 5.80 -11.14 4.32
C GLN A 224 7.33 -11.35 4.40
N ILE A 225 7.96 -11.79 3.31
CA ILE A 225 9.42 -11.96 3.22
C ILE A 225 10.11 -10.61 3.41
N PHE A 226 9.63 -9.56 2.73
CA PHE A 226 10.19 -8.21 2.88
C PHE A 226 10.17 -7.74 4.34
N VAL A 227 9.01 -7.82 5.00
CA VAL A 227 8.87 -7.39 6.40
C VAL A 227 9.73 -8.24 7.33
N ARG A 228 9.68 -9.57 7.22
CA ARG A 228 10.41 -10.47 8.14
C ARG A 228 11.93 -10.41 7.98
N SER A 229 12.41 -10.21 6.76
CA SER A 229 13.86 -10.29 6.47
C SER A 229 14.56 -8.94 6.46
N TYR A 230 13.84 -7.83 6.20
CA TYR A 230 14.48 -6.54 5.96
C TYR A 230 13.97 -5.42 6.87
N VAL A 231 12.74 -5.50 7.39
CA VAL A 231 12.18 -4.47 8.26
C VAL A 231 12.54 -4.78 9.71
N ALA A 232 13.44 -3.97 10.27
CA ALA A 232 13.87 -4.11 11.66
C ALA A 232 12.95 -3.31 12.60
N LEU A 233 12.59 -3.91 13.74
CA LEU A 233 11.88 -3.22 14.83
C LEU A 233 12.85 -2.32 15.60
N THR A 234 13.23 -1.22 14.98
CA THR A 234 14.15 -0.22 15.56
C THR A 234 13.54 1.17 15.45
N PRO A 235 13.87 2.10 16.37
CA PRO A 235 13.32 3.46 16.32
C PRO A 235 13.90 4.32 15.18
N SER A 236 14.86 3.82 14.40
CA SER A 236 15.42 4.54 13.26
C SER A 236 14.50 4.43 12.03
N ARG A 237 14.13 5.57 11.45
CA ARG A 237 13.39 5.59 10.17
C ARG A 237 14.23 4.93 9.08
N LYS A 238 13.57 4.10 8.27
CA LYS A 238 14.19 3.40 7.14
C LYS A 238 13.42 3.73 5.87
N GLU A 239 14.17 4.00 4.82
CA GLU A 239 13.65 4.14 3.47
C GLU A 239 14.18 2.98 2.63
N TYR A 240 13.31 2.35 1.85
CA TYR A 240 13.63 1.21 1.01
C TYR A 240 13.36 1.56 -0.46
N SER A 241 14.23 1.08 -1.35
CA SER A 241 13.92 1.07 -2.78
C SER A 241 12.89 -0.02 -3.07
N TRP A 242 11.97 0.28 -3.99
CA TRP A 242 11.06 -0.69 -4.56
C TRP A 242 11.76 -1.87 -5.24
N ASP A 243 12.98 -1.67 -5.75
CA ASP A 243 13.76 -2.73 -6.42
C ASP A 243 14.01 -3.93 -5.50
N LEU A 244 14.16 -3.69 -4.19
CA LEU A 244 14.29 -4.76 -3.21
C LEU A 244 13.02 -5.62 -3.16
N LEU A 245 11.85 -4.98 -3.06
CA LEU A 245 10.57 -5.70 -3.05
C LEU A 245 10.31 -6.39 -4.39
N TYR A 246 10.68 -5.78 -5.50
CA TYR A 246 10.58 -6.38 -6.83
C TYR A 246 11.48 -7.60 -7.00
N ALA A 247 12.71 -7.57 -6.49
CA ALA A 247 13.61 -8.70 -6.52
C ALA A 247 13.06 -9.89 -5.70
N ILE A 248 12.45 -9.61 -4.53
CA ILE A 248 11.76 -10.63 -3.72
C ILE A 248 10.57 -11.17 -4.51
N ASN A 249 9.73 -10.30 -5.06
CA ASN A 249 8.54 -10.69 -5.78
C ASN A 249 8.85 -11.57 -6.99
N ARG A 250 9.87 -11.20 -7.76
CA ARG A 250 10.33 -12.00 -8.89
C ARG A 250 10.64 -13.43 -8.46
N ARG A 251 11.42 -13.62 -7.38
CA ARG A 251 11.78 -14.95 -6.88
C ARG A 251 10.57 -15.78 -6.45
N VAL A 252 9.56 -15.12 -5.88
CA VAL A 252 8.33 -15.79 -5.41
C VAL A 252 7.45 -16.23 -6.59
N VAL A 253 7.27 -15.37 -7.59
CA VAL A 253 6.28 -15.61 -8.65
C VAL A 253 6.84 -16.29 -9.89
N ASP A 254 8.18 -16.37 -10.01
CA ASP A 254 8.84 -16.80 -11.24
C ASP A 254 8.34 -18.14 -11.76
N ALA A 255 8.40 -19.17 -10.90
CA ALA A 255 8.17 -20.56 -11.28
C ALA A 255 6.75 -20.80 -11.83
N GLU A 256 5.79 -19.96 -11.45
CA GLU A 256 4.36 -20.08 -11.77
C GLU A 256 3.92 -19.13 -12.90
N THR A 257 4.80 -18.23 -13.34
CA THR A 257 4.41 -17.17 -14.29
C THR A 257 4.64 -17.64 -15.74
N PRO A 258 3.63 -17.68 -16.61
CA PRO A 258 3.83 -17.99 -18.03
C PRO A 258 4.62 -16.90 -18.75
N ARG A 259 5.43 -17.30 -19.74
CA ARG A 259 6.25 -16.44 -20.62
C ARG A 259 5.56 -16.29 -21.95
N LEU A 260 5.12 -15.07 -22.24
CA LEU A 260 4.45 -14.73 -23.48
C LEU A 260 5.23 -13.69 -24.26
N PHE A 261 5.01 -13.61 -25.57
CA PHE A 261 5.56 -12.57 -26.41
C PHE A 261 4.67 -11.33 -26.45
N PHE A 262 5.33 -10.17 -26.38
CA PHE A 262 4.73 -8.85 -26.52
C PHE A 262 5.68 -7.98 -27.35
N ALA A 263 5.14 -7.31 -28.37
CA ALA A 263 5.85 -6.38 -29.22
C ALA A 263 5.40 -4.95 -28.89
N PRO A 264 6.14 -4.22 -28.03
CA PRO A 264 5.85 -2.81 -27.76
C PRO A 264 6.13 -1.95 -28.99
N ASN A 265 5.25 -0.98 -29.25
CA ASN A 265 5.34 -0.06 -30.39
C ASN A 265 5.62 -0.79 -31.71
N PRO A 266 4.80 -1.79 -32.07
CA PRO A 266 5.14 -2.86 -33.01
C PRO A 266 5.58 -2.32 -34.38
N VAL A 267 6.61 -2.95 -34.94
CA VAL A 267 7.08 -2.71 -36.32
C VAL A 267 6.82 -3.96 -37.15
N PRO A 268 6.10 -3.86 -38.29
CA PRO A 268 5.89 -4.98 -39.19
C PRO A 268 7.20 -5.49 -39.78
N VAL A 269 7.30 -6.81 -39.93
CA VAL A 269 8.36 -7.49 -40.66
C VAL A 269 7.74 -8.42 -41.69
N GLU A 270 8.08 -8.23 -42.95
CA GLU A 270 7.76 -9.14 -44.04
C GLU A 270 8.91 -10.14 -44.20
N VAL A 271 8.66 -11.40 -43.91
CA VAL A 271 9.65 -12.48 -43.94
C VAL A 271 9.46 -13.33 -45.19
N ARG A 272 10.25 -13.06 -46.21
CA ARG A 272 10.29 -13.84 -47.45
C ARG A 272 10.80 -15.27 -47.17
N GLY A 273 10.14 -16.25 -47.78
CA GLY A 273 10.50 -17.66 -47.61
C GLY A 273 9.97 -18.29 -46.31
N LEU A 274 9.23 -17.55 -45.48
CA LEU A 274 8.63 -18.10 -44.26
C LEU A 274 7.26 -18.75 -44.54
N ALA A 275 7.25 -20.06 -44.80
CA ALA A 275 6.02 -20.80 -44.97
C ALA A 275 5.15 -20.80 -43.70
N LYS A 276 3.81 -20.73 -43.90
CA LYS A 276 2.81 -20.83 -42.82
C LYS A 276 3.08 -22.07 -41.96
N ARG A 277 3.18 -21.88 -40.65
CA ARG A 277 3.39 -22.97 -39.69
C ARG A 277 2.89 -22.62 -38.29
N VAL A 278 2.82 -23.63 -37.43
CA VAL A 278 2.52 -23.48 -36.01
C VAL A 278 3.79 -23.71 -35.20
N VAL A 279 4.17 -22.72 -34.39
CA VAL A 279 5.30 -22.81 -33.46
C VAL A 279 4.78 -23.30 -32.11
N LYS A 280 5.38 -24.37 -31.59
CA LYS A 280 5.13 -24.85 -30.23
C LYS A 280 6.18 -24.25 -29.28
N ALA A 281 5.76 -23.37 -28.38
CA ALA A 281 6.64 -22.68 -27.43
C ALA A 281 6.28 -23.07 -25.99
N PRO A 282 7.27 -23.39 -25.13
CA PRO A 282 7.00 -23.68 -23.72
C PRO A 282 6.51 -22.42 -23.00
N LEU A 283 5.55 -22.59 -22.09
CA LEU A 283 5.05 -21.49 -21.25
C LEU A 283 6.07 -21.05 -20.20
N HIS A 284 7.07 -21.87 -19.87
CA HIS A 284 8.13 -21.48 -18.97
C HIS A 284 9.44 -22.20 -19.36
N PRO A 285 10.62 -21.53 -19.27
CA PRO A 285 11.89 -22.12 -19.67
C PRO A 285 12.35 -23.31 -18.80
N SER A 286 12.15 -23.26 -17.49
CA SER A 286 12.59 -24.31 -16.54
C SER A 286 11.48 -25.07 -15.80
N THR A 287 10.28 -24.51 -15.68
CA THR A 287 9.12 -25.19 -15.05
C THR A 287 8.21 -25.77 -16.13
N ASP A 288 7.68 -26.96 -15.93
CA ASP A 288 6.65 -27.50 -16.84
C ASP A 288 5.29 -26.86 -16.55
N LEU A 289 5.03 -25.72 -17.19
CA LEU A 289 3.71 -25.09 -17.24
C LEU A 289 2.94 -25.47 -18.51
N GLY A 290 3.41 -26.48 -19.26
CA GLY A 290 2.91 -26.81 -20.58
C GLY A 290 3.42 -25.90 -21.69
N TRP A 291 2.65 -25.83 -22.78
CA TRP A 291 3.06 -25.25 -24.06
C TRP A 291 1.94 -24.41 -24.64
N ARG A 292 2.30 -23.49 -25.52
CA ARG A 292 1.38 -22.74 -26.36
C ARG A 292 1.73 -22.91 -27.83
N GLU A 293 0.73 -22.75 -28.68
CA GLU A 293 0.86 -22.83 -30.12
C GLU A 293 0.66 -21.43 -30.72
N ILE A 294 1.56 -21.04 -31.63
CA ILE A 294 1.56 -19.73 -32.27
C ILE A 294 1.55 -19.95 -33.78
N GLU A 295 0.42 -19.72 -34.43
CA GLU A 295 0.32 -19.72 -35.90
C GLU A 295 1.03 -18.49 -36.46
N VAL A 296 1.94 -18.69 -37.43
CA VAL A 296 2.70 -17.61 -38.08
C VAL A 296 2.70 -17.77 -39.59
N ARG A 297 2.71 -16.64 -40.28
CA ARG A 297 2.80 -16.50 -41.75
C ARG A 297 4.03 -15.63 -42.10
N GLU A 298 4.13 -15.18 -43.34
CA GLU A 298 5.21 -14.30 -43.81
C GLU A 298 5.25 -12.97 -43.06
N ARG A 299 4.09 -12.45 -42.62
CA ARG A 299 4.02 -11.19 -41.87
C ARG A 299 3.94 -11.40 -40.36
N LEU A 300 4.76 -10.67 -39.62
CA LEU A 300 4.79 -10.63 -38.15
C LEU A 300 5.24 -9.27 -37.64
N TYR A 301 5.29 -9.10 -36.32
CA TYR A 301 5.69 -7.86 -35.68
C TYR A 301 6.78 -8.09 -34.64
N ILE A 302 7.72 -7.15 -34.55
CA ILE A 302 8.74 -7.09 -33.51
C ILE A 302 8.65 -5.75 -32.76
N SER A 303 9.37 -5.63 -31.65
CA SER A 303 9.44 -4.36 -30.92
C SER A 303 10.12 -3.26 -31.76
N ARG A 304 9.72 -2.00 -31.56
CA ARG A 304 10.39 -0.85 -32.21
C ARG A 304 11.86 -0.79 -31.88
N ASP A 305 12.23 -1.08 -30.63
CA ASP A 305 13.60 -1.01 -30.16
C ASP A 305 14.48 -2.09 -30.81
N ASP A 306 13.91 -3.28 -31.04
CA ASP A 306 14.59 -4.32 -31.83
C ASP A 306 14.68 -3.92 -33.30
N ALA A 307 13.64 -3.30 -33.88
CA ALA A 307 13.69 -2.85 -35.28
C ALA A 307 14.69 -1.71 -35.51
N ALA A 308 14.78 -0.75 -34.59
CA ALA A 308 15.56 0.48 -34.74
C ALA A 308 17.08 0.26 -34.82
N VAL A 309 17.57 -0.86 -34.28
CA VAL A 309 18.99 -1.22 -34.28
C VAL A 309 19.38 -2.12 -35.44
N LEU A 310 18.41 -2.67 -36.19
CA LEU A 310 18.68 -3.55 -37.33
C LEU A 310 19.04 -2.77 -38.59
N ARG A 311 19.97 -3.32 -39.36
CA ARG A 311 20.47 -2.82 -40.64
C ARG A 311 20.41 -3.91 -41.69
N VAL A 312 20.42 -3.52 -42.97
CA VAL A 312 20.52 -4.47 -44.08
C VAL A 312 21.80 -5.29 -43.93
N GLY A 313 21.68 -6.62 -44.03
CA GLY A 313 22.74 -7.58 -43.82
C GLY A 313 22.78 -8.20 -42.42
N ASP A 314 22.15 -7.58 -41.43
CA ASP A 314 22.11 -8.10 -40.05
C ASP A 314 21.37 -9.44 -39.99
N ARG A 315 21.83 -10.30 -39.07
CA ARG A 315 21.20 -11.59 -38.79
C ARG A 315 20.68 -11.63 -37.35
N VAL A 316 19.46 -12.11 -37.17
CA VAL A 316 18.83 -12.27 -35.86
C VAL A 316 18.05 -13.58 -35.77
N ARG A 317 17.83 -14.06 -34.55
CA ARG A 317 16.97 -15.22 -34.28
C ARG A 317 15.60 -14.75 -33.79
N LEU A 318 14.54 -15.11 -34.49
CA LEU A 318 13.19 -15.09 -33.93
C LEU A 318 13.04 -16.28 -32.97
N LYS A 319 12.77 -15.98 -31.69
CA LYS A 319 12.68 -17.02 -30.65
C LYS A 319 11.67 -18.10 -31.04
N TYR A 320 12.06 -19.37 -30.89
CA TYR A 320 11.31 -20.58 -31.30
C TYR A 320 10.94 -20.72 -32.79
N LEU A 321 11.26 -19.75 -33.65
CA LEU A 321 10.82 -19.74 -35.04
C LEU A 321 11.98 -20.01 -36.03
N ALA A 322 12.77 -18.99 -36.37
CA ALA A 322 13.76 -19.07 -37.45
C ALA A 322 14.90 -18.04 -37.27
N ASN A 323 16.00 -18.25 -38.00
CA ASN A 323 17.00 -17.21 -38.23
C ASN A 323 16.53 -16.32 -39.38
N LEU A 324 16.77 -15.03 -39.28
CA LEU A 324 16.42 -14.04 -40.29
C LEU A 324 17.66 -13.28 -40.73
N ARG A 325 17.72 -12.95 -42.02
CA ARG A 325 18.61 -11.94 -42.58
C ARG A 325 17.82 -10.73 -43.03
N VAL A 326 18.17 -9.55 -42.54
CA VAL A 326 17.51 -8.30 -42.95
C VAL A 326 17.98 -7.92 -44.36
N VAL A 327 17.04 -7.73 -45.28
CA VAL A 327 17.32 -7.37 -46.68
C VAL A 327 16.79 -5.98 -47.05
N GLY A 328 15.91 -5.41 -46.24
CA GLY A 328 15.41 -4.05 -46.43
C GLY A 328 14.93 -3.42 -45.12
N VAL A 329 15.19 -2.12 -44.97
CA VAL A 329 14.67 -1.30 -43.87
C VAL A 329 13.84 -0.18 -44.48
N GLY A 330 12.52 -0.38 -44.55
CA GLY A 330 11.57 0.61 -45.04
C GLY A 330 11.06 1.53 -43.91
N ALA A 331 10.34 2.59 -44.30
CA ALA A 331 9.71 3.50 -43.35
C ALA A 331 8.58 2.82 -42.55
N GLU A 332 7.85 1.90 -43.19
CA GLU A 332 6.66 1.25 -42.62
C GLU A 332 6.88 -0.21 -42.20
N ALA A 333 7.92 -0.87 -42.74
CA ALA A 333 8.20 -2.28 -42.47
C ALA A 333 9.66 -2.63 -42.70
N LEU A 334 10.14 -3.62 -41.96
CA LEU A 334 11.37 -4.35 -42.28
C LEU A 334 11.06 -5.46 -43.28
N VAL A 335 12.00 -5.75 -44.17
CA VAL A 335 11.94 -6.91 -45.06
C VAL A 335 13.12 -7.81 -44.70
N ALA A 336 12.83 -9.07 -44.42
CA ALA A 336 13.80 -10.08 -44.07
C ALA A 336 13.61 -11.34 -44.92
N GLU A 337 14.65 -12.15 -45.02
CA GLU A 337 14.61 -13.49 -45.59
C GLU A 337 14.79 -14.51 -44.48
N ALA A 338 13.95 -15.55 -44.47
CA ALA A 338 14.12 -16.69 -43.58
C ALA A 338 15.34 -17.51 -44.04
N GLU A 339 16.25 -17.80 -43.12
CA GLU A 339 17.38 -18.68 -43.40
C GLU A 339 17.05 -20.11 -42.96
N ASP A 340 17.36 -21.08 -43.82
CA ASP A 340 17.25 -22.50 -43.49
C ASP A 340 18.32 -22.88 -42.46
N GLY A 341 17.90 -23.45 -41.33
CA GLY A 341 18.81 -23.90 -40.27
C GLY A 341 18.23 -23.89 -38.86
N GLY A 342 18.90 -24.61 -37.97
CA GLY A 342 18.59 -24.63 -36.54
C GLY A 342 19.03 -23.35 -35.80
N PRO A 343 18.88 -23.31 -34.47
CA PRO A 343 19.43 -22.24 -33.65
C PRO A 343 20.95 -22.09 -33.87
N GLU A 344 21.40 -20.90 -34.24
CA GLU A 344 22.82 -20.57 -34.40
C GLU A 344 23.34 -19.81 -33.17
N PRO A 345 24.40 -20.29 -32.49
CA PRO A 345 25.00 -19.59 -31.36
C PRO A 345 25.49 -18.19 -31.76
N GLY A 346 25.31 -17.21 -30.89
CA GLY A 346 25.81 -15.85 -31.08
C GLY A 346 24.85 -14.89 -31.80
N LEU A 347 23.75 -15.38 -32.39
CA LEU A 347 22.71 -14.49 -32.91
C LEU A 347 21.92 -13.85 -31.77
N ARG A 348 21.62 -12.56 -31.91
CA ARG A 348 20.66 -11.86 -31.04
C ARG A 348 19.29 -12.52 -31.17
N VAL A 349 18.73 -12.95 -30.06
CA VAL A 349 17.38 -13.55 -30.00
C VAL A 349 16.36 -12.45 -29.69
N ILE A 350 15.34 -12.33 -30.53
CA ILE A 350 14.24 -11.36 -30.37
C ILE A 350 12.88 -12.06 -30.32
N GLN A 351 11.96 -11.46 -29.57
CA GLN A 351 10.55 -11.82 -29.53
C GLN A 351 9.86 -11.30 -30.78
N TRP A 352 8.74 -11.93 -31.10
CA TRP A 352 7.88 -11.54 -32.19
C TRP A 352 6.44 -11.92 -31.84
N VAL A 353 5.49 -11.30 -32.52
CA VAL A 353 4.07 -11.68 -32.43
C VAL A 353 3.49 -11.82 -33.83
N PRO A 354 2.62 -12.81 -34.09
CA PRO A 354 2.09 -13.06 -35.42
C PRO A 354 1.11 -11.96 -35.86
N GLU A 355 0.86 -11.89 -37.16
CA GLU A 355 -0.29 -11.15 -37.69
C GLU A 355 -1.60 -11.66 -37.07
N GLY A 356 -2.50 -10.73 -36.74
CA GLY A 356 -3.74 -11.02 -36.00
C GLY A 356 -3.61 -10.99 -34.48
N SER A 357 -2.43 -10.68 -33.93
CA SER A 357 -2.23 -10.46 -32.50
C SER A 357 -3.10 -9.32 -31.95
N ARG A 358 -3.52 -9.44 -30.69
CA ARG A 358 -4.38 -8.44 -30.04
C ARG A 358 -3.57 -7.22 -29.62
N ARG A 359 -4.18 -6.04 -29.75
CA ARG A 359 -3.64 -4.82 -29.15
C ARG A 359 -3.85 -4.87 -27.64
N VAL A 360 -2.78 -4.59 -26.90
CA VAL A 360 -2.82 -4.44 -25.45
C VAL A 360 -2.02 -3.21 -25.05
N ARG A 361 -2.30 -2.68 -23.87
CA ARG A 361 -1.53 -1.60 -23.26
C ARG A 361 -0.97 -2.04 -21.93
N VAL A 362 0.27 -1.65 -21.65
CA VAL A 362 0.93 -1.92 -20.37
C VAL A 362 1.16 -0.60 -19.63
N LEU A 363 0.54 -0.49 -18.46
CA LEU A 363 0.73 0.60 -17.52
C LEU A 363 2.05 0.37 -16.78
N ILE A 364 2.93 1.37 -16.79
CA ILE A 364 4.24 1.33 -16.12
C ILE A 364 4.23 2.32 -14.96
N PRO A 365 3.90 1.86 -13.73
CA PRO A 365 3.92 2.71 -12.54
C PRO A 365 5.35 2.94 -12.03
N ARG A 366 5.71 4.22 -11.86
CA ARG A 366 6.95 4.72 -11.26
C ARG A 366 6.65 5.46 -9.94
N PRO A 367 7.68 5.76 -9.11
CA PRO A 367 7.49 6.58 -7.92
C PRO A 367 6.78 7.90 -8.25
N LEU A 368 5.81 8.28 -7.40
CA LEU A 368 5.01 9.49 -7.58
C LEU A 368 5.80 10.76 -7.30
N PHE A 369 6.84 10.67 -6.48
CA PHE A 369 7.60 11.81 -6.03
C PHE A 369 9.09 11.67 -6.31
N ARG A 370 9.71 12.81 -6.63
CA ARG A 370 11.16 13.02 -6.53
C ARG A 370 11.37 14.16 -5.54
N GLY A 371 11.78 13.82 -4.32
CA GLY A 371 11.71 14.77 -3.21
C GLY A 371 10.25 15.12 -2.89
N GLU A 372 9.88 16.40 -2.98
CA GLU A 372 8.51 16.87 -2.71
C GLU A 372 7.66 17.06 -3.99
N GLU A 373 8.30 17.00 -5.17
CA GLU A 373 7.67 17.27 -6.46
C GLU A 373 6.98 16.02 -7.01
N VAL A 374 5.79 16.20 -7.57
CA VAL A 374 5.06 15.13 -8.25
C VAL A 374 5.71 14.89 -9.61
N VAL A 375 6.00 13.63 -9.92
CA VAL A 375 6.55 13.21 -11.20
C VAL A 375 5.41 13.07 -12.20
N GLU A 376 5.39 13.92 -13.24
CA GLU A 376 4.34 13.95 -14.25
C GLU A 376 4.22 12.63 -15.03
N ASP A 377 5.34 11.98 -15.34
CA ASP A 377 5.43 10.69 -16.03
C ASP A 377 5.50 9.49 -15.06
N SER A 378 4.97 9.66 -13.84
CA SER A 378 4.87 8.59 -12.84
C SER A 378 4.02 7.40 -13.30
N LEU A 379 3.22 7.58 -14.34
CA LEU A 379 2.53 6.51 -15.06
C LEU A 379 2.74 6.69 -16.55
N THR A 380 3.46 5.76 -17.19
CA THR A 380 3.55 5.74 -18.66
C THR A 380 2.80 4.54 -19.21
N ILE A 381 2.20 4.71 -20.39
CA ILE A 381 1.49 3.64 -21.09
C ILE A 381 2.33 3.20 -22.29
N VAL A 382 2.56 1.90 -22.41
CA VAL A 382 3.19 1.31 -23.60
C VAL A 382 2.15 0.48 -24.33
N GLU A 383 1.81 0.90 -25.54
CA GLU A 383 0.94 0.13 -26.43
C GLU A 383 1.74 -0.89 -27.22
N GLY A 384 1.12 -2.04 -27.50
CA GLY A 384 1.75 -3.06 -28.32
C GLY A 384 0.82 -4.17 -28.73
N LEU A 385 1.41 -5.23 -29.27
CA LEU A 385 0.71 -6.45 -29.67
C LEU A 385 1.17 -7.61 -28.78
N ALA A 386 0.22 -8.35 -28.23
CA ALA A 386 0.49 -9.58 -27.47
C ALA A 386 0.09 -10.81 -28.29
N GLU A 387 0.87 -11.88 -28.15
CA GLU A 387 0.59 -13.14 -28.84
C GLU A 387 -0.79 -13.73 -28.46
N PRO A 388 -1.40 -14.58 -29.32
CA PRO A 388 -2.79 -15.02 -29.14
C PRO A 388 -3.13 -15.72 -27.82
N TYR A 389 -2.16 -16.39 -27.19
CA TYR A 389 -2.37 -17.09 -25.91
C TYR A 389 -2.82 -16.13 -24.79
N GLU A 390 -2.48 -14.84 -24.89
CA GLU A 390 -2.92 -13.77 -23.99
C GLU A 390 -4.44 -13.80 -23.71
N ALA A 391 -5.25 -14.13 -24.73
CA ALA A 391 -6.71 -14.14 -24.61
C ALA A 391 -7.24 -15.19 -23.63
N SER A 392 -6.45 -16.23 -23.33
CA SER A 392 -6.80 -17.26 -22.33
C SER A 392 -6.59 -16.79 -20.89
N LEU A 393 -5.84 -15.69 -20.69
CA LEU A 393 -5.56 -15.15 -19.38
C LEU A 393 -6.78 -14.38 -18.84
N THR A 394 -7.11 -14.65 -17.57
CA THR A 394 -8.17 -13.95 -16.84
C THR A 394 -7.62 -12.74 -16.07
N PRO A 395 -8.45 -11.77 -15.67
CA PRO A 395 -8.01 -10.68 -14.80
C PRO A 395 -7.28 -11.22 -13.56
N ARG A 396 -6.20 -10.52 -13.17
CA ARG A 396 -5.24 -10.91 -12.12
C ARG A 396 -4.27 -12.04 -12.47
N SER A 397 -4.35 -12.62 -13.66
CA SER A 397 -3.31 -13.54 -14.14
C SER A 397 -1.96 -12.81 -14.26
N ARG A 398 -0.89 -13.47 -13.80
CA ARG A 398 0.48 -13.00 -13.97
C ARG A 398 1.02 -13.49 -15.31
N VAL A 399 1.86 -12.68 -15.94
CA VAL A 399 2.58 -13.02 -17.16
C VAL A 399 3.95 -12.36 -17.13
N GLN A 400 4.98 -13.04 -17.64
CA GLN A 400 6.21 -12.39 -18.02
C GLN A 400 6.15 -12.14 -19.52
N PHE A 401 6.05 -10.87 -19.91
CA PHE A 401 6.34 -10.50 -21.28
C PHE A 401 7.85 -10.55 -21.47
N GLU A 402 8.30 -11.50 -22.27
CA GLU A 402 9.72 -11.77 -22.43
C GLU A 402 10.49 -10.53 -22.93
N ARG A 403 11.67 -10.28 -22.33
CA ARG A 403 12.48 -9.06 -22.56
C ARG A 403 11.79 -7.73 -22.23
N PHE A 404 10.56 -7.75 -21.69
CA PHE A 404 9.84 -6.57 -21.22
C PHE A 404 9.72 -6.52 -19.69
N GLY A 405 9.13 -7.54 -19.04
CA GLY A 405 8.91 -7.53 -17.59
C GLY A 405 7.78 -8.45 -17.13
N TYR A 406 7.61 -8.54 -15.81
CA TYR A 406 6.49 -9.23 -15.19
C TYR A 406 5.32 -8.26 -15.09
N CYS A 407 4.18 -8.72 -15.56
CA CYS A 407 2.95 -7.95 -15.60
C CYS A 407 1.81 -8.75 -14.98
N VAL A 408 0.77 -8.03 -14.56
CA VAL A 408 -0.51 -8.60 -14.18
C VAL A 408 -1.59 -8.07 -15.11
N LYS A 409 -2.51 -8.94 -15.53
CA LYS A 409 -3.67 -8.54 -16.33
C LYS A 409 -4.65 -7.76 -15.45
N ASP A 410 -4.83 -6.48 -15.70
CA ASP A 410 -5.71 -5.60 -14.91
C ASP A 410 -7.14 -5.60 -15.47
N SER A 411 -7.27 -5.56 -16.80
CA SER A 411 -8.54 -5.68 -17.53
C SER A 411 -8.38 -6.53 -18.79
N GLU A 412 -9.37 -6.52 -19.70
CA GLU A 412 -9.35 -7.32 -20.93
C GLU A 412 -8.11 -7.08 -21.82
N ASP A 413 -7.69 -5.82 -21.95
CA ASP A 413 -6.62 -5.37 -22.85
C ASP A 413 -5.50 -4.60 -22.12
N THR A 414 -5.60 -4.49 -20.79
CA THR A 414 -4.73 -3.65 -19.97
C THR A 414 -3.94 -4.51 -18.99
N TYR A 415 -2.62 -4.28 -18.98
CA TYR A 415 -1.68 -4.90 -18.07
C TYR A 415 -1.02 -3.84 -17.19
N ILE A 416 -0.61 -4.22 -15.99
CA ILE A 416 0.24 -3.39 -15.14
C ILE A 416 1.60 -4.05 -15.02
N LEU A 417 2.68 -3.31 -15.30
CA LEU A 417 4.04 -3.76 -15.03
C LEU A 417 4.24 -3.85 -13.51
N THR A 418 4.45 -5.07 -13.03
CA THR A 418 4.79 -5.35 -11.63
C THR A 418 6.23 -4.95 -11.38
N HIS A 419 7.16 -5.50 -12.18
CA HIS A 419 8.59 -5.19 -12.15
C HIS A 419 9.28 -5.61 -13.46
N GLY A 420 10.44 -5.00 -13.73
CA GLY A 420 11.30 -5.33 -14.88
C GLY A 420 11.91 -6.74 -14.81
N ILE A 421 12.82 -7.02 -15.76
CA ILE A 421 13.60 -8.27 -15.87
C ILE A 421 14.86 -8.26 -15.02
#